data_AF-A0A645DVI4-F1
#
_entry.id   AF-A0A645DVI4-F1
#
_cell.length_a   1.000
_cell.length_b   1.000
_cell.length_c   1.000
_cell.angle_alpha   90.00
_cell.angle_beta   90.00
_cell.angle_gamma   90.00
#
_symmetry.space_group_name_H-M   'P 1'
#
loop_
_entity.id
_entity.type
_entity.pdbx_description
1 polymer ?
#
loop_
_entity_poly.entity_id
_entity_poly.type
_entity_poly.pdbx_seq_one_letter_code
_entity_poly.pdbx_strand_id
1 'polypeptide(L)'
;MVINHMEPDHGASIEEVLIRYPDVKIITTEKAELFMHQFGFTVDERAEIVKEGDTKTFGKHTVTFVAAPMVHWPEVMVTFDITSGVLFSADAFGTFGALDGKLFNDEVNFDRDWIDDARRYYTNIVGKYGPHVQALLKKAAGLDIKYICPLHGPVWRNNFGYIIDKYIKWSTYEPEEKGVMIVYASMYGNTEAAAQILASKLAEIGVTNTAVYDVSNTDCSYLISDAFKYSNIVLASVTYNLEIYPIMHNFLCEMKALNVQKRTVSIIENGSWACTSGTLMRKFLDDMKQITILDEQVSMASSLNEGNINDIDMLAERIKESMK
;
A
#
# COMPACT_ATOMS: atom_id res chain seq x y z
N MET A 1 -16.27 -22.36 -14.40
CA MET A 1 -15.50 -21.12 -14.24
C MET A 1 -15.44 -20.79 -12.77
N VAL A 2 -14.25 -20.71 -12.16
CA VAL A 2 -14.10 -20.32 -10.75
C VAL A 2 -13.89 -18.81 -10.71
N ILE A 3 -14.64 -18.10 -9.87
CA ILE A 3 -14.54 -16.65 -9.70
C ILE A 3 -14.10 -16.35 -8.28
N ASN A 4 -12.83 -15.98 -8.13
CA ASN A 4 -12.24 -15.64 -6.83
C ASN A 4 -12.56 -14.21 -6.36
N HIS A 5 -12.77 -13.30 -7.31
CA HIS A 5 -12.93 -11.86 -7.08
C HIS A 5 -13.75 -11.24 -8.20
N MET A 6 -14.64 -10.29 -7.86
CA MET A 6 -15.58 -9.66 -8.79
C MET A 6 -15.19 -8.27 -9.26
N GLU A 7 -14.05 -7.71 -8.85
CA GLU A 7 -13.61 -6.41 -9.34
C GLU A 7 -13.56 -6.40 -10.88
N PRO A 8 -13.99 -5.30 -11.55
CA PRO A 8 -14.23 -5.32 -12.99
C PRO A 8 -13.03 -5.68 -13.87
N ASP A 9 -11.80 -5.44 -13.42
CA ASP A 9 -10.58 -5.87 -14.13
C ASP A 9 -10.49 -7.39 -14.31
N HIS A 10 -11.13 -8.16 -13.42
CA HIS A 10 -11.22 -9.62 -13.48
C HIS A 10 -12.60 -10.14 -13.89
N GLY A 11 -13.66 -9.40 -13.56
CA GLY A 11 -15.05 -9.82 -13.69
C GLY A 11 -15.77 -9.33 -14.95
N ALA A 12 -15.33 -8.25 -15.59
CA ALA A 12 -16.11 -7.58 -16.65
C ALA A 12 -16.37 -8.47 -17.87
N SER A 13 -15.54 -9.47 -18.13
CA SER A 13 -15.67 -10.39 -19.28
C SER A 13 -16.45 -11.67 -18.98
N ILE A 14 -17.06 -11.80 -17.78
CA ILE A 14 -17.86 -12.98 -17.40
C ILE A 14 -19.00 -13.23 -18.41
N GLU A 15 -19.70 -12.18 -18.84
CA GLU A 15 -20.82 -12.30 -19.78
C GLU A 15 -20.40 -12.94 -21.12
N GLU A 16 -19.23 -12.58 -21.65
CA GLU A 16 -18.70 -13.15 -22.89
C GLU A 16 -18.46 -14.67 -22.79
N VAL A 17 -18.06 -15.15 -21.61
CA VAL A 17 -17.92 -16.58 -21.31
C VAL A 17 -19.29 -17.24 -21.23
N LEU A 18 -20.26 -16.61 -20.57
CA LEU A 18 -21.62 -17.15 -20.42
C LEU A 18 -22.37 -17.26 -21.75
N ILE A 19 -22.11 -16.35 -22.70
CA ILE A 19 -22.67 -16.39 -24.06
C ILE A 19 -22.06 -17.56 -24.86
N ARG A 20 -20.73 -17.75 -24.78
CA ARG A 20 -20.01 -18.75 -25.60
C ARG A 20 -20.07 -20.16 -25.04
N TYR A 21 -20.22 -20.28 -23.73
CA TYR A 21 -20.25 -21.54 -23.00
C TYR A 21 -21.55 -21.60 -22.17
N PRO A 22 -22.71 -21.82 -22.80
CA PRO A 22 -24.01 -21.71 -22.13
C PRO A 22 -24.17 -22.68 -20.94
N ASP A 23 -23.52 -23.85 -21.00
CA ASP A 23 -23.56 -24.86 -19.96
C ASP A 23 -22.52 -24.66 -18.83
N VAL A 24 -21.73 -23.58 -18.88
CA VAL A 24 -20.70 -23.32 -17.87
C VAL A 24 -21.35 -23.07 -16.50
N LYS A 25 -20.82 -23.73 -15.46
CA LYS A 25 -21.12 -23.43 -14.06
C LYS A 25 -20.15 -22.37 -13.53
N ILE A 26 -20.67 -21.42 -12.76
CA ILE A 26 -19.90 -20.39 -12.07
C ILE A 26 -19.73 -20.83 -10.62
N ILE A 27 -18.50 -21.11 -10.21
CA ILE A 27 -18.20 -21.54 -8.83
C ILE A 27 -17.65 -20.33 -8.09
N THR A 28 -18.37 -19.87 -7.05
CA THR A 28 -18.07 -18.61 -6.39
C THR A 28 -18.61 -18.54 -4.95
N THR A 29 -18.39 -17.42 -4.25
CA THR A 29 -19.01 -17.16 -2.95
C THR A 29 -20.41 -16.56 -3.10
N GLU A 30 -21.26 -16.72 -2.08
CA GLU A 30 -22.61 -16.11 -2.04
C GLU A 30 -22.56 -14.59 -2.24
N LYS A 31 -21.54 -13.93 -1.70
CA LYS A 31 -21.38 -12.48 -1.84
C LYS A 31 -20.93 -12.07 -3.24
N ALA A 32 -20.12 -12.89 -3.90
CA ALA A 32 -19.72 -12.64 -5.28
C ALA A 32 -20.90 -12.83 -6.25
N GLU A 33 -21.78 -13.80 -6.00
CA GLU A 33 -23.06 -13.91 -6.73
C GLU A 33 -23.92 -12.66 -6.57
N LEU A 34 -24.07 -12.17 -5.33
CA LEU A 34 -24.76 -10.90 -5.08
C LEU A 34 -24.16 -9.74 -5.90
N PHE A 35 -22.82 -9.63 -5.93
CA PHE A 35 -22.14 -8.60 -6.72
C PHE A 35 -22.32 -8.80 -8.23
N MET A 36 -22.34 -10.05 -8.70
CA MET A 36 -22.64 -10.35 -10.10
C MET A 36 -24.00 -9.80 -10.52
N HIS A 37 -25.03 -9.99 -9.70
CA HIS A 37 -26.36 -9.41 -9.96
C HIS A 37 -26.36 -7.88 -9.92
N GLN A 38 -25.63 -7.28 -8.98
CA GLN A 38 -25.50 -5.82 -8.89
C GLN A 38 -24.81 -5.23 -10.13
N PHE A 39 -23.84 -5.94 -10.70
CA PHE A 39 -23.17 -5.57 -11.95
C PHE A 39 -23.95 -5.94 -13.21
N GLY A 40 -25.14 -6.55 -13.06
CA GLY A 40 -26.05 -6.84 -14.17
C GLY A 40 -25.82 -8.19 -14.85
N PHE A 41 -24.97 -9.07 -14.31
CA PHE A 41 -24.79 -10.41 -14.85
C PHE A 41 -25.98 -11.31 -14.48
N THR A 42 -26.41 -12.13 -15.45
CA THR A 42 -27.48 -13.13 -15.25
C THR A 42 -26.84 -14.51 -15.00
N VAL A 43 -26.82 -14.94 -13.73
CA VAL A 43 -26.07 -16.13 -13.29
C VAL A 43 -26.88 -17.17 -12.51
N ASP A 44 -28.16 -16.90 -12.21
CA ASP A 44 -28.95 -17.62 -11.19
C ASP A 44 -29.00 -19.15 -11.37
N GLU A 45 -29.11 -19.65 -12.60
CA GLU A 45 -29.19 -21.10 -12.86
C GLU A 45 -27.80 -21.78 -13.02
N ARG A 46 -26.74 -20.97 -13.01
CA ARG A 46 -25.37 -21.39 -13.31
C ARG A 46 -24.44 -21.23 -12.12
N ALA A 47 -24.80 -20.41 -11.14
CA ALA A 47 -24.05 -20.20 -9.92
C ALA A 47 -24.06 -21.47 -9.05
N GLU A 48 -22.88 -21.78 -8.54
CA GLU A 48 -22.60 -22.85 -7.61
C GLU A 48 -21.83 -22.26 -6.45
N ILE A 49 -22.52 -22.11 -5.32
CA ILE A 49 -21.97 -21.44 -4.15
C ILE A 49 -21.07 -22.39 -3.35
N VAL A 50 -19.86 -21.93 -3.08
CA VAL A 50 -18.87 -22.62 -2.25
C VAL A 50 -18.54 -21.81 -1.01
N LYS A 51 -18.18 -22.53 0.06
CA LYS A 51 -17.72 -22.00 1.34
C LYS A 51 -16.28 -22.42 1.59
N GLU A 52 -15.66 -21.80 2.58
CA GLU A 52 -14.32 -22.18 3.02
C GLU A 52 -14.27 -23.68 3.39
N GLY A 53 -13.28 -24.38 2.84
CA GLY A 53 -13.08 -25.82 3.03
C GLY A 53 -13.86 -26.71 2.06
N ASP A 54 -14.79 -26.16 1.28
CA ASP A 54 -15.43 -26.92 0.20
C ASP A 54 -14.39 -27.30 -0.86
N THR A 55 -14.64 -28.41 -1.54
CA THR A 55 -13.75 -28.92 -2.59
C THR A 55 -14.49 -29.17 -3.90
N LYS A 56 -13.77 -29.03 -5.02
CA LYS A 56 -14.25 -29.38 -6.36
C LYS A 56 -13.19 -30.12 -7.16
N THR A 57 -13.63 -31.11 -7.91
CA THR A 57 -12.74 -31.94 -8.73
C THR A 57 -13.01 -31.70 -10.21
N PHE A 58 -11.96 -31.31 -10.93
CA PHE A 58 -11.93 -31.11 -12.37
C PHE A 58 -11.06 -32.20 -13.00
N GLY A 59 -11.58 -33.42 -13.05
CA GLY A 59 -10.83 -34.58 -13.52
C GLY A 59 -9.74 -35.01 -12.54
N LYS A 60 -8.47 -34.77 -12.88
CA LYS A 60 -7.33 -35.14 -12.01
C LYS A 60 -7.09 -34.13 -10.89
N HIS A 61 -7.52 -32.89 -11.08
CA HIS A 61 -7.26 -31.80 -10.16
C HIS A 61 -8.41 -31.64 -9.18
N THR A 62 -8.13 -31.70 -7.89
CA THR A 62 -9.04 -31.26 -6.85
C THR A 62 -8.57 -29.91 -6.30
N VAL A 63 -9.50 -28.97 -6.15
CA VAL A 63 -9.24 -27.66 -5.53
C VAL A 63 -10.04 -27.53 -4.25
N THR A 64 -9.53 -26.75 -3.30
CA THR A 64 -10.23 -26.30 -2.10
C THR A 64 -10.32 -24.78 -2.09
N PHE A 65 -11.40 -24.24 -1.52
CA PHE A 65 -11.61 -22.80 -1.43
C PHE A 65 -11.28 -22.30 -0.02
N VAL A 66 -10.65 -21.13 0.07
CA VAL A 66 -10.29 -20.46 1.33
C VAL A 66 -10.82 -19.03 1.29
N ALA A 67 -11.59 -18.64 2.30
CA ALA A 67 -12.16 -17.30 2.34
C ALA A 67 -11.07 -16.27 2.70
N ALA A 68 -11.03 -15.19 1.90
CA ALA A 68 -10.08 -14.09 2.03
C ALA A 68 -10.81 -12.72 2.08
N PRO A 69 -11.83 -12.55 2.94
CA PRO A 69 -12.64 -11.34 2.94
C PRO A 69 -11.80 -10.12 3.31
N MET A 70 -12.06 -9.00 2.63
CA MET A 70 -11.33 -7.73 2.76
C MET A 70 -9.86 -7.83 2.32
N VAL A 71 -9.52 -8.77 1.43
CA VAL A 71 -8.22 -8.86 0.76
C VAL A 71 -8.43 -8.78 -0.76
N HIS A 72 -8.91 -7.67 -1.33
CA HIS A 72 -9.27 -6.40 -0.69
C HIS A 72 -10.78 -6.15 -0.59
N TRP A 73 -11.60 -6.91 -1.34
CA TRP A 73 -13.06 -6.82 -1.28
C TRP A 73 -13.71 -7.90 -0.39
N PRO A 74 -14.95 -7.68 0.08
CA PRO A 74 -15.59 -8.55 1.06
C PRO A 74 -16.01 -9.94 0.57
N GLU A 75 -16.04 -10.19 -0.74
CA GLU A 75 -16.41 -11.46 -1.40
C GLU A 75 -15.23 -12.35 -1.75
N VAL A 76 -14.00 -11.81 -1.66
CA VAL A 76 -12.79 -12.47 -2.14
C VAL A 76 -12.60 -13.83 -1.48
N MET A 77 -12.28 -14.82 -2.31
CA MET A 77 -11.73 -16.11 -1.91
C MET A 77 -10.47 -16.42 -2.69
N VAL A 78 -9.63 -17.29 -2.15
CA VAL A 78 -8.50 -17.88 -2.88
C VAL A 78 -8.78 -19.37 -3.12
N THR A 79 -8.26 -19.88 -4.23
CA THR A 79 -8.45 -21.29 -4.61
C THR A 79 -7.10 -21.99 -4.56
N PHE A 80 -7.01 -23.10 -3.84
CA PHE A 80 -5.80 -23.91 -3.75
C PHE A 80 -6.02 -25.26 -4.43
N ASP A 81 -5.21 -25.58 -5.45
CA ASP A 81 -5.18 -26.91 -6.05
C ASP A 81 -4.32 -27.84 -5.20
N ILE A 82 -4.99 -28.74 -4.46
CA ILE A 82 -4.35 -29.72 -3.59
C ILE A 82 -3.51 -30.75 -4.35
N THR A 83 -3.75 -30.88 -5.66
CA THR A 83 -3.08 -31.88 -6.51
C THR A 83 -1.71 -31.40 -6.95
N SER A 84 -1.61 -30.13 -7.33
CA SER A 84 -0.40 -29.52 -7.90
C SER A 84 0.31 -28.56 -6.97
N GLY A 85 -0.31 -28.16 -5.85
CA GLY A 85 0.22 -27.19 -4.92
C GLY A 85 0.14 -25.74 -5.42
N VAL A 86 -0.82 -25.42 -6.30
CA VAL A 86 -0.97 -24.08 -6.88
C VAL A 86 -2.00 -23.28 -6.09
N LEU A 87 -1.59 -22.12 -5.57
CA LEU A 87 -2.47 -21.14 -4.94
C LEU A 87 -2.83 -20.06 -5.97
N PHE A 88 -4.09 -20.03 -6.40
CA PHE A 88 -4.67 -18.89 -7.13
C PHE A 88 -5.11 -17.85 -6.11
N SER A 89 -4.28 -16.81 -5.92
CA SER A 89 -4.32 -15.93 -4.75
C SER A 89 -5.20 -14.69 -4.90
N ALA A 90 -5.98 -14.60 -5.97
CA ALA A 90 -6.69 -13.38 -6.34
C ALA A 90 -5.70 -12.19 -6.43
N ASP A 91 -6.03 -11.04 -5.84
CA ASP A 91 -5.14 -9.88 -5.78
C ASP A 91 -4.00 -10.01 -4.76
N ALA A 92 -4.07 -10.97 -3.82
CA ALA A 92 -2.96 -11.17 -2.91
C ALA A 92 -1.72 -11.60 -3.70
N PHE A 93 -0.56 -11.05 -3.31
CA PHE A 93 0.74 -11.18 -3.97
C PHE A 93 0.85 -10.50 -5.35
N GLY A 94 -0.10 -9.61 -5.68
CA GLY A 94 -0.09 -8.83 -6.91
C GLY A 94 1.02 -7.77 -6.97
N THR A 95 1.28 -7.26 -8.17
CA THR A 95 2.23 -6.17 -8.43
C THR A 95 1.73 -5.32 -9.61
N PHE A 96 1.92 -4.01 -9.56
CA PHE A 96 1.68 -3.16 -10.74
C PHE A 96 2.78 -3.35 -11.78
N GLY A 97 2.42 -3.30 -13.06
CA GLY A 97 3.39 -3.35 -14.16
C GLY A 97 3.03 -4.41 -15.20
N ALA A 98 3.43 -4.17 -16.44
CA ALA A 98 3.23 -5.11 -17.53
C ALA A 98 4.40 -6.11 -17.59
N LEU A 99 4.09 -7.39 -17.76
CA LEU A 99 5.10 -8.42 -17.99
C LEU A 99 5.66 -8.29 -19.41
N ASP A 100 6.99 -8.35 -19.54
CA ASP A 100 7.71 -8.24 -20.82
C ASP A 100 8.02 -9.63 -21.43
N GLY A 101 7.14 -10.61 -21.17
CA GLY A 101 7.28 -12.00 -21.59
C GLY A 101 7.90 -12.93 -20.54
N LYS A 102 8.48 -12.37 -19.48
CA LYS A 102 8.89 -13.12 -18.28
C LYS A 102 7.67 -13.28 -17.38
N LEU A 103 7.37 -14.53 -16.99
CA LEU A 103 6.15 -14.84 -16.26
C LEU A 103 6.42 -15.11 -14.78
N PHE A 104 7.64 -15.51 -14.44
CA PHE A 104 7.97 -15.98 -13.11
C PHE A 104 8.88 -15.02 -12.34
N ASN A 105 8.73 -15.01 -11.02
CA ASN A 105 9.46 -14.13 -10.12
C ASN A 105 10.99 -14.29 -10.20
N ASP A 106 11.49 -15.43 -10.68
CA ASP A 106 12.90 -15.77 -10.81
C ASP A 106 13.49 -15.51 -12.20
N GLU A 107 12.67 -15.06 -13.15
CA GLU A 107 13.11 -14.62 -14.48
C GLU A 107 13.45 -13.13 -14.51
N VAL A 108 13.06 -12.40 -13.47
CA VAL A 108 13.31 -10.96 -13.27
C VAL A 108 14.20 -10.74 -12.05
N ASN A 109 14.84 -9.57 -11.97
CA ASN A 109 15.41 -9.12 -10.71
C ASN A 109 14.30 -8.47 -9.88
N PHE A 110 13.53 -9.27 -9.13
CA PHE A 110 12.35 -8.79 -8.42
C PHE A 110 12.68 -7.70 -7.40
N ASP A 111 13.75 -7.88 -6.63
CA ASP A 111 14.16 -6.92 -5.58
C ASP A 111 14.61 -5.58 -6.16
N ARG A 112 15.26 -5.57 -7.33
CA ARG A 112 15.70 -4.32 -7.97
C ARG A 112 14.59 -3.64 -8.77
N ASP A 113 13.80 -4.41 -9.51
CA ASP A 113 12.93 -3.87 -10.56
C ASP A 113 11.44 -3.89 -10.21
N TRP A 114 10.99 -4.70 -9.24
CA TRP A 114 9.56 -4.96 -9.00
C TRP A 114 9.10 -4.68 -7.57
N ILE A 115 10.00 -4.69 -6.58
CA ILE A 115 9.59 -4.57 -5.17
C ILE A 115 8.88 -3.25 -4.87
N ASP A 116 9.25 -2.16 -5.54
CA ASP A 116 8.63 -0.85 -5.32
C ASP A 116 7.20 -0.81 -5.87
N ASP A 117 6.95 -1.43 -7.03
CA ASP A 117 5.61 -1.59 -7.59
C ASP A 117 4.78 -2.63 -6.82
N ALA A 118 5.40 -3.65 -6.23
CA ALA A 118 4.73 -4.63 -5.38
C ALA A 118 4.29 -3.99 -4.06
N ARG A 119 5.16 -3.16 -3.46
CA ARG A 119 4.81 -2.33 -2.31
C ARG A 119 3.70 -1.37 -2.67
N ARG A 120 3.81 -0.65 -3.81
CA ARG A 120 2.79 0.28 -4.28
C ARG A 120 1.44 -0.41 -4.46
N TYR A 121 1.43 -1.60 -5.06
CA TYR A 121 0.24 -2.42 -5.22
C TYR A 121 -0.39 -2.76 -3.85
N TYR A 122 0.41 -3.32 -2.94
CA TYR A 122 -0.08 -3.69 -1.61
C TYR A 122 -0.65 -2.48 -0.86
N THR A 123 0.11 -1.39 -0.75
CA THR A 123 -0.20 -0.26 0.13
C THR A 123 -1.41 0.53 -0.36
N ASN A 124 -1.60 0.63 -1.68
CA ASN A 124 -2.70 1.37 -2.28
C ASN A 124 -3.99 0.57 -2.45
N ILE A 125 -3.93 -0.76 -2.48
CA ILE A 125 -5.12 -1.62 -2.67
C ILE A 125 -5.59 -2.22 -1.35
N VAL A 126 -4.70 -2.92 -0.63
CA VAL A 126 -5.07 -3.70 0.55
C VAL A 126 -4.45 -3.18 1.85
N GLY A 127 -3.60 -2.15 1.79
CA GLY A 127 -2.81 -1.64 2.91
C GLY A 127 -3.62 -1.41 4.19
N LYS A 128 -4.87 -0.93 4.04
CA LYS A 128 -5.83 -0.72 5.14
C LYS A 128 -6.23 -1.98 5.91
N TYR A 129 -6.18 -3.14 5.27
CA TYR A 129 -6.75 -4.39 5.75
C TYR A 129 -5.71 -5.36 6.33
N GLY A 130 -4.57 -4.85 6.81
CA GLY A 130 -3.48 -5.65 7.39
C GLY A 130 -3.91 -6.85 8.29
N PRO A 131 -4.86 -6.71 9.24
CA PRO A 131 -5.33 -7.85 10.03
C PRO A 131 -5.97 -8.99 9.21
N HIS A 132 -6.67 -8.67 8.12
CA HIS A 132 -7.27 -9.67 7.23
C HIS A 132 -6.20 -10.38 6.40
N VAL A 133 -5.18 -9.64 5.95
CA VAL A 133 -3.99 -10.21 5.29
C VAL A 133 -3.28 -11.19 6.23
N GLN A 134 -3.03 -10.80 7.48
CA GLN A 134 -2.43 -11.69 8.48
C GLN A 134 -3.25 -12.95 8.72
N ALA A 135 -4.58 -12.84 8.77
CA ALA A 135 -5.46 -13.99 8.90
C ALA A 135 -5.35 -14.94 7.69
N LEU A 136 -5.30 -14.40 6.47
CA LEU A 136 -5.12 -15.18 5.25
C LEU A 136 -3.76 -15.88 5.23
N LEU A 137 -2.66 -15.18 5.55
CA LEU A 137 -1.32 -15.76 5.62
C LEU A 137 -1.25 -16.92 6.62
N LYS A 138 -1.93 -16.79 7.78
CA LYS A 138 -2.01 -17.87 8.76
C LYS A 138 -2.75 -19.10 8.23
N LYS A 139 -3.81 -18.92 7.44
CA LYS A 139 -4.51 -20.04 6.78
C LYS A 139 -3.61 -20.69 5.71
N ALA A 140 -2.93 -19.88 4.91
CA ALA A 140 -2.04 -20.34 3.84
C ALA A 140 -0.82 -21.11 4.36
N ALA A 141 -0.34 -20.81 5.58
CA ALA A 141 0.81 -21.48 6.19
C ALA A 141 0.65 -23.00 6.38
N GLY A 142 -0.60 -23.52 6.37
CA GLY A 142 -0.87 -24.95 6.44
C GLY A 142 -0.89 -25.67 5.09
N LEU A 143 -0.71 -24.96 3.98
CA LEU A 143 -0.82 -25.51 2.62
C LEU A 143 0.56 -25.83 2.03
N ASP A 144 0.68 -26.94 1.29
CA ASP A 144 1.90 -27.30 0.52
C ASP A 144 1.97 -26.49 -0.78
N ILE A 145 2.28 -25.20 -0.66
CA ILE A 145 2.31 -24.26 -1.79
C ILE A 145 3.62 -24.43 -2.58
N LYS A 146 3.45 -24.73 -3.88
CA LYS A 146 4.51 -24.83 -4.89
C LYS A 146 4.48 -23.68 -5.89
N TYR A 147 3.33 -23.03 -6.06
CA TYR A 147 3.16 -21.84 -6.87
C TYR A 147 2.16 -20.88 -6.22
N ILE A 148 2.42 -19.58 -6.30
CA ILE A 148 1.43 -18.53 -6.02
C ILE A 148 1.18 -17.79 -7.33
N CYS A 149 -0.06 -17.86 -7.80
CA CYS A 149 -0.53 -17.25 -9.04
C CYS A 149 -1.48 -16.08 -8.68
N PRO A 150 -0.95 -14.86 -8.53
CA PRO A 150 -1.78 -13.67 -8.40
C PRO A 150 -2.47 -13.33 -9.71
N LEU A 151 -3.51 -12.49 -9.65
CA LEU A 151 -4.16 -11.95 -10.85
C LEU A 151 -3.32 -10.89 -11.57
N HIS A 152 -2.37 -10.26 -10.86
CA HIS A 152 -1.53 -9.17 -11.36
C HIS A 152 -0.04 -9.48 -11.14
N GLY A 153 0.79 -9.21 -12.15
CA GLY A 153 2.25 -9.37 -12.04
C GLY A 153 2.75 -10.82 -12.17
N PRO A 154 3.99 -11.11 -11.74
CA PRO A 154 4.62 -12.41 -11.97
C PRO A 154 4.10 -13.50 -11.04
N VAL A 155 4.15 -14.75 -11.51
CA VAL A 155 3.89 -15.96 -10.73
C VAL A 155 5.09 -16.27 -9.83
N TRP A 156 4.82 -16.55 -8.56
CA TRP A 156 5.86 -17.00 -7.64
C TRP A 156 5.98 -18.52 -7.70
N ARG A 157 7.18 -19.01 -8.01
CA ARG A 157 7.51 -20.45 -7.97
C ARG A 157 8.70 -20.80 -7.08
N ASN A 158 9.36 -19.77 -6.53
CA ASN A 158 10.42 -19.93 -5.55
C ASN A 158 10.45 -18.73 -4.59
N ASN A 159 11.36 -18.78 -3.62
CA ASN A 159 11.63 -17.69 -2.67
C ASN A 159 10.39 -17.14 -1.94
N PHE A 160 9.44 -18.01 -1.60
CA PHE A 160 8.21 -17.62 -0.90
C PHE A 160 8.49 -16.88 0.42
N GLY A 161 9.55 -17.26 1.13
CA GLY A 161 9.96 -16.61 2.37
C GLY A 161 10.20 -15.11 2.21
N TYR A 162 10.78 -14.68 1.08
CA TYR A 162 11.00 -13.25 0.80
C TYR A 162 9.68 -12.49 0.69
N ILE A 163 8.76 -12.92 -0.19
CA ILE A 163 7.51 -12.17 -0.39
C ILE A 163 6.55 -12.29 0.81
N ILE A 164 6.57 -13.42 1.52
CA ILE A 164 5.78 -13.59 2.75
C ILE A 164 6.31 -12.65 3.84
N ASP A 165 7.64 -12.49 4.01
CA ASP A 165 8.22 -11.52 4.94
C ASP A 165 7.77 -10.09 4.61
N LYS A 166 7.78 -9.72 3.33
CA LYS A 166 7.26 -8.43 2.85
C LYS A 166 5.80 -8.22 3.22
N TYR A 167 4.93 -9.17 2.90
CA TYR A 167 3.52 -9.11 3.26
C TYR A 167 3.30 -9.06 4.78
N ILE A 168 4.10 -9.76 5.58
CA ILE A 168 4.04 -9.69 7.04
C ILE A 168 4.38 -8.28 7.53
N LYS A 169 5.49 -7.69 7.07
CA LYS A 169 5.88 -6.32 7.42
C LYS A 169 4.81 -5.31 7.03
N TRP A 170 4.34 -5.35 5.78
CA TRP A 170 3.35 -4.39 5.29
C TRP A 170 2.01 -4.51 6.01
N SER A 171 1.54 -5.72 6.31
CA SER A 171 0.26 -5.95 7.02
C SER A 171 0.33 -5.72 8.53
N THR A 172 1.52 -5.77 9.12
CA THR A 172 1.76 -5.33 10.51
C THR A 172 2.12 -3.85 10.60
N TYR A 173 2.21 -3.15 9.46
CA TYR A 173 2.59 -1.75 9.32
C TYR A 173 4.00 -1.43 9.87
N GLU A 174 4.83 -2.47 9.99
CA GLU A 174 6.24 -2.30 10.34
C GLU A 174 6.95 -1.58 9.18
N PRO A 175 7.70 -0.49 9.46
CA PRO A 175 8.54 0.11 8.44
C PRO A 175 9.53 -0.92 7.90
N GLU A 176 9.73 -0.94 6.59
CA GLU A 176 10.77 -1.79 5.99
C GLU A 176 12.17 -1.29 6.32
N GLU A 177 12.31 0.04 6.42
CA GLU A 177 13.58 0.71 6.57
C GLU A 177 13.54 1.73 7.69
N LYS A 178 14.62 1.73 8.50
CA LYS A 178 14.94 2.89 9.34
C LYS A 178 15.49 3.98 8.42
N GLY A 179 14.70 5.02 8.17
CA GLY A 179 15.03 6.11 7.26
C GLY A 179 13.98 7.22 7.30
N VAL A 180 14.21 8.28 6.52
CA VAL A 180 13.39 9.50 6.55
C VAL A 180 12.83 9.82 5.18
N MET A 181 11.51 9.83 5.07
CA MET A 181 10.80 10.39 3.93
C MET A 181 10.47 11.86 4.19
N ILE A 182 11.01 12.78 3.41
CA ILE A 182 10.69 14.21 3.47
C ILE A 182 9.72 14.51 2.34
N VAL A 183 8.50 14.92 2.69
CA VAL A 183 7.46 15.31 1.73
C VAL A 183 7.18 16.79 1.90
N TYR A 184 7.41 17.59 0.86
CA TYR A 184 7.21 19.03 0.90
C TYR A 184 6.15 19.52 -0.08
N ALA A 185 5.47 20.59 0.31
CA ALA A 185 4.61 21.41 -0.52
C ALA A 185 5.17 22.83 -0.56
N SER A 186 5.62 23.29 -1.73
CA SER A 186 6.16 24.64 -1.91
C SER A 186 5.54 25.35 -3.11
N MET A 187 5.15 26.61 -2.92
CA MET A 187 4.64 27.46 -4.01
C MET A 187 5.74 28.31 -4.66
N TYR A 188 6.74 28.71 -3.89
CA TYR A 188 7.77 29.68 -4.30
C TYR A 188 9.20 29.23 -3.97
N GLY A 189 9.40 27.94 -3.64
CA GLY A 189 10.72 27.36 -3.39
C GLY A 189 11.28 27.51 -1.97
N ASN A 190 10.71 28.36 -1.11
CA ASN A 190 11.25 28.55 0.25
C ASN A 190 11.07 27.31 1.16
N THR A 191 9.91 26.64 1.09
CA THR A 191 9.68 25.39 1.83
C THR A 191 10.51 24.24 1.26
N GLU A 192 10.70 24.22 -0.05
CA GLU A 192 11.60 23.29 -0.73
C GLU A 192 13.04 23.47 -0.25
N ALA A 193 13.53 24.72 -0.19
CA ALA A 193 14.87 25.01 0.32
C ALA A 193 15.06 24.49 1.75
N ALA A 194 14.06 24.65 2.62
CA ALA A 194 14.10 24.10 3.98
C ALA A 194 14.13 22.57 4.00
N ALA A 195 13.32 21.90 3.16
CA ALA A 195 13.35 20.45 3.03
C ALA A 195 14.71 19.93 2.55
N GLN A 196 15.32 20.59 1.56
CA GLN A 196 16.64 20.23 1.03
C GLN A 196 17.77 20.47 2.04
N ILE A 197 17.69 21.56 2.81
CA ILE A 197 18.65 21.82 3.88
C ILE A 197 18.52 20.76 4.97
N LEU A 198 17.30 20.42 5.42
CA LEU A 198 17.10 19.33 6.38
C LEU A 198 17.67 17.99 5.86
N ALA A 199 17.42 17.66 4.59
CA ALA A 199 17.97 16.45 3.98
C ALA A 199 19.52 16.44 4.03
N SER A 200 20.15 17.58 3.73
CA SER A 200 21.60 17.75 3.80
C SER A 200 22.12 17.59 5.23
N LYS A 201 21.45 18.22 6.21
CA LYS A 201 21.79 18.11 7.63
C LYS A 201 21.67 16.70 8.17
N LEU A 202 20.60 15.98 7.82
CA LEU A 202 20.43 14.56 8.15
C LEU A 202 21.61 13.73 7.62
N ALA A 203 22.02 13.96 6.37
CA ALA A 203 23.18 13.27 5.79
C ALA A 203 24.49 13.61 6.50
N GLU A 204 24.74 14.88 6.82
CA GLU A 204 25.92 15.34 7.59
C GLU A 204 26.04 14.65 8.95
N ILE A 205 24.91 14.39 9.62
CA ILE A 205 24.87 13.70 10.92
C ILE A 205 24.74 12.17 10.78
N GLY A 206 24.87 11.62 9.57
CA GLY A 206 24.93 10.17 9.30
C GLY A 206 23.60 9.48 9.04
N VAL A 207 22.49 10.22 8.90
CA VAL A 207 21.19 9.69 8.44
C VAL A 207 21.14 9.82 6.92
N THR A 208 21.65 8.81 6.22
CA THR A 208 21.80 8.82 4.75
C THR A 208 20.67 8.10 4.01
N ASN A 209 19.85 7.31 4.70
CA ASN A 209 18.67 6.68 4.12
C ASN A 209 17.50 7.66 4.11
N THR A 210 17.51 8.58 3.15
CA THR A 210 16.53 9.65 3.01
C THR A 210 15.94 9.70 1.61
N ALA A 211 14.66 10.00 1.51
CA ALA A 211 13.97 10.28 0.26
C ALA A 211 13.29 11.66 0.36
N VAL A 212 13.33 12.45 -0.70
CA VAL A 212 12.78 13.81 -0.71
C VAL A 212 11.83 13.95 -1.89
N TYR A 213 10.59 14.35 -1.61
CA TYR A 213 9.51 14.43 -2.59
C TYR A 213 8.80 15.77 -2.53
N ASP A 214 8.56 16.35 -3.71
CA ASP A 214 7.53 17.39 -3.88
C ASP A 214 6.17 16.70 -4.06
N VAL A 215 5.26 16.95 -3.12
CA VAL A 215 3.90 16.40 -3.14
C VAL A 215 3.11 16.87 -4.36
N SER A 216 3.49 18.00 -4.96
CA SER A 216 2.82 18.60 -6.12
C SER A 216 3.18 17.91 -7.44
N ASN A 217 4.32 17.21 -7.48
CA ASN A 217 4.89 16.61 -8.69
C ASN A 217 5.03 15.08 -8.61
N THR A 218 4.72 14.49 -7.45
CA THR A 218 4.80 13.04 -7.24
C THR A 218 3.39 12.49 -7.06
N ASP A 219 3.03 11.48 -7.84
CA ASP A 219 1.72 10.84 -7.67
C ASP A 219 1.61 10.22 -6.27
N CYS A 220 0.44 10.42 -5.65
CA CYS A 220 0.22 10.08 -4.25
C CYS A 220 0.42 8.58 -3.97
N SER A 221 0.21 7.71 -4.97
CA SER A 221 0.42 6.27 -4.78
C SER A 221 1.87 5.89 -4.47
N TYR A 222 2.84 6.60 -5.05
CA TYR A 222 4.26 6.42 -4.72
C TYR A 222 4.57 6.96 -3.32
N LEU A 223 3.99 8.12 -2.97
CA LEU A 223 4.17 8.70 -1.64
C LEU A 223 3.63 7.77 -0.54
N ILE A 224 2.48 7.14 -0.77
CA ILE A 224 1.91 6.14 0.15
C ILE A 224 2.79 4.89 0.23
N SER A 225 3.31 4.41 -0.89
CA SER A 225 4.28 3.29 -0.91
C SER A 225 5.47 3.58 0.00
N ASP A 226 6.08 4.76 -0.13
CA ASP A 226 7.24 5.15 0.66
C ASP A 226 6.90 5.51 2.12
N ALA A 227 5.71 6.04 2.38
CA ALA A 227 5.21 6.23 3.74
C ALA A 227 5.09 4.89 4.48
N PHE A 228 4.79 3.78 3.79
CA PHE A 228 4.86 2.44 4.36
C PHE A 228 6.30 1.91 4.46
N LYS A 229 7.23 2.39 3.64
CA LYS A 229 8.63 1.96 3.63
C LYS A 229 9.44 2.51 4.81
N TYR A 230 9.42 3.83 5.02
CA TYR A 230 10.31 4.51 5.97
C TYR A 230 9.73 4.61 7.38
N SER A 231 10.58 4.61 8.41
CA SER A 231 10.18 4.77 9.82
C SER A 231 9.75 6.20 10.18
N ASN A 232 10.35 7.19 9.52
CA ASN A 232 10.16 8.60 9.81
C ASN A 232 9.63 9.36 8.59
N ILE A 233 8.71 10.30 8.83
CA ILE A 233 8.14 11.17 7.79
C ILE A 233 8.30 12.63 8.23
N VAL A 234 8.84 13.49 7.38
CA VAL A 234 8.83 14.94 7.57
C VAL A 234 7.78 15.53 6.64
N LEU A 235 6.81 16.23 7.21
CA LEU A 235 5.80 16.96 6.47
C LEU A 235 6.15 18.45 6.46
N ALA A 236 6.52 18.96 5.29
CA ALA A 236 6.88 20.36 5.12
C ALA A 236 5.82 21.06 4.25
N SER A 237 5.06 22.00 4.80
CA SER A 237 3.98 22.65 4.03
C SER A 237 3.95 24.15 4.21
N VAL A 238 3.52 24.85 3.15
CA VAL A 238 3.05 26.22 3.27
C VAL A 238 1.67 26.28 3.96
N THR A 239 1.39 27.41 4.61
CA THR A 239 0.02 27.85 4.91
C THR A 239 -0.62 28.44 3.65
N TYR A 240 -1.77 27.91 3.27
CA TYR A 240 -2.54 28.35 2.11
C TYR A 240 -3.94 28.76 2.55
N ASN A 241 -4.25 30.07 2.48
CA ASN A 241 -5.54 30.61 2.93
C ASN A 241 -5.94 30.19 4.36
N LEU A 242 -4.98 30.27 5.30
CA LEU A 242 -5.08 29.78 6.70
C LEU A 242 -5.18 28.26 6.86
N GLU A 243 -5.22 27.50 5.77
CA GLU A 243 -5.36 26.05 5.76
C GLU A 243 -4.06 25.34 5.33
N ILE A 244 -4.08 24.01 5.38
CA ILE A 244 -3.03 23.16 4.76
C ILE A 244 -3.13 23.29 3.24
N TYR A 245 -1.99 23.34 2.56
CA TYR A 245 -1.96 23.35 1.09
C TYR A 245 -2.74 22.13 0.52
N PRO A 246 -3.67 22.31 -0.43
CA PRO A 246 -4.60 21.24 -0.83
C PRO A 246 -3.94 19.92 -1.22
N ILE A 247 -2.80 19.96 -1.91
CA ILE A 247 -2.10 18.74 -2.34
C ILE A 247 -1.46 18.00 -1.15
N MET A 248 -0.89 18.71 -0.17
CA MET A 248 -0.43 18.12 1.08
C MET A 248 -1.60 17.56 1.90
N HIS A 249 -2.72 18.30 1.95
CA HIS A 249 -3.92 17.83 2.63
C HIS A 249 -4.47 16.53 1.98
N ASN A 250 -4.44 16.44 0.66
CA ASN A 250 -4.82 15.21 -0.05
C ASN A 250 -3.92 14.02 0.35
N PHE A 251 -2.60 14.23 0.40
CA PHE A 251 -1.68 13.19 0.87
C PHE A 251 -2.00 12.71 2.29
N LEU A 252 -2.31 13.62 3.20
CA LEU A 252 -2.76 13.28 4.57
C LEU A 252 -4.08 12.49 4.57
N CYS A 253 -5.04 12.88 3.74
CA CYS A 253 -6.28 12.14 3.57
C CYS A 253 -6.04 10.71 3.09
N GLU A 254 -5.16 10.51 2.11
CA GLU A 254 -4.79 9.17 1.61
C GLU A 254 -4.08 8.33 2.67
N MET A 255 -3.11 8.92 3.41
CA MET A 255 -2.45 8.26 4.53
C MET A 255 -3.46 7.75 5.57
N LYS A 256 -4.46 8.58 5.91
CA LYS A 256 -5.54 8.21 6.85
C LYS A 256 -6.46 7.14 6.26
N ALA A 257 -6.85 7.26 4.99
CA ALA A 257 -7.75 6.34 4.31
C ALA A 257 -7.16 4.92 4.22
N LEU A 258 -5.85 4.84 3.94
CA LEU A 258 -5.07 3.60 3.80
C LEU A 258 -4.44 3.15 5.13
N ASN A 259 -4.79 3.80 6.23
CA ASN A 259 -4.41 3.43 7.60
C ASN A 259 -2.88 3.35 7.81
N VAL A 260 -2.13 4.30 7.22
CA VAL A 260 -0.71 4.50 7.54
C VAL A 260 -0.59 4.74 9.05
N GLN A 261 0.30 3.99 9.69
CA GLN A 261 0.49 4.03 11.14
C GLN A 261 1.89 3.57 11.53
N LYS A 262 2.26 3.69 12.80
CA LYS A 262 3.58 3.34 13.34
C LYS A 262 4.70 4.14 12.67
N ARG A 263 4.50 5.44 12.52
CA ARG A 263 5.48 6.37 11.95
C ARG A 263 5.77 7.48 12.95
N THR A 264 7.02 7.90 13.00
CA THR A 264 7.42 9.12 13.70
C THR A 264 7.39 10.28 12.71
N VAL A 265 6.65 11.34 13.03
CA VAL A 265 6.39 12.47 12.13
C VAL A 265 7.00 13.75 12.67
N SER A 266 7.69 14.48 11.80
CA SER A 266 8.23 15.82 12.04
C SER A 266 7.55 16.84 11.14
N ILE A 267 7.50 18.10 11.55
CA ILE A 267 6.75 19.14 10.83
C ILE A 267 7.64 20.36 10.57
N ILE A 268 7.58 20.85 9.33
CA ILE A 268 8.06 22.16 8.92
C ILE A 268 6.86 22.95 8.38
N GLU A 269 6.66 24.17 8.85
CA GLU A 269 5.63 25.06 8.32
C GLU A 269 6.22 26.36 7.79
N ASN A 270 5.57 26.93 6.78
CA ASN A 270 5.96 28.21 6.20
C ASN A 270 4.74 29.08 5.90
N GLY A 271 4.74 30.32 6.41
CA GLY A 271 3.69 31.30 6.15
C GLY A 271 4.25 32.72 6.14
N SER A 272 3.54 33.68 5.54
CA SER A 272 4.03 35.06 5.46
C SER A 272 3.38 35.99 6.50
N TRP A 273 2.06 35.92 6.62
CA TRP A 273 1.29 36.74 7.56
C TRP A 273 0.60 35.91 8.64
N ALA A 274 0.54 34.59 8.45
CA ALA A 274 0.11 33.60 9.43
C ALA A 274 0.79 32.26 9.12
N CYS A 275 1.21 31.54 10.16
CA CYS A 275 1.76 30.19 10.09
C CYS A 275 0.82 29.27 10.86
N THR A 276 0.00 28.51 10.13
CA THR A 276 -1.06 27.65 10.69
C THR A 276 -0.96 26.20 10.21
N SER A 277 -0.25 25.93 9.11
CA SER A 277 -0.26 24.61 8.47
C SER A 277 0.33 23.55 9.39
N GLY A 278 1.36 23.85 10.19
CA GLY A 278 1.94 22.90 11.13
C GLY A 278 0.95 22.51 12.21
N THR A 279 0.25 23.48 12.80
CA THR A 279 -0.80 23.22 13.80
C THR A 279 -1.93 22.37 13.23
N LEU A 280 -2.36 22.66 12.01
CA LEU A 280 -3.42 21.90 11.34
C LEU A 280 -2.98 20.48 10.98
N MET A 281 -1.74 20.30 10.51
CA MET A 281 -1.17 18.97 10.24
C MET A 281 -1.06 18.15 11.53
N ARG A 282 -0.61 18.74 12.65
CA ARG A 282 -0.59 18.06 13.96
C ARG A 282 -1.97 17.55 14.35
N LYS A 283 -2.97 18.44 14.32
CA LYS A 283 -4.35 18.09 14.63
C LYS A 283 -4.90 16.98 13.72
N PHE A 284 -4.55 16.99 12.43
CA PHE A 284 -4.97 15.93 11.51
C PHE A 284 -4.37 14.57 11.89
N LEU A 285 -3.08 14.56 12.24
CA LEU A 285 -2.34 13.35 12.61
C LEU A 285 -2.81 12.74 13.94
N ASP A 286 -3.36 13.53 14.87
CA ASP A 286 -3.94 13.04 16.13
C ASP A 286 -5.09 12.03 15.91
N ASP A 287 -5.79 12.14 14.77
CA ASP A 287 -6.85 11.21 14.39
C ASP A 287 -6.30 9.90 13.76
N MET A 288 -4.99 9.81 13.51
CA MET A 288 -4.37 8.65 12.90
C MET A 288 -3.82 7.68 13.95
N LYS A 289 -3.91 6.38 13.66
CA LYS A 289 -3.48 5.35 14.61
C LYS A 289 -1.96 5.32 14.73
N GLN A 290 -1.47 5.27 15.96
CA GLN A 290 -0.05 5.00 16.26
C GLN A 290 0.93 5.90 15.48
N ILE A 291 0.57 7.16 15.25
CA ILE A 291 1.49 8.18 14.77
C ILE A 291 2.12 8.86 15.98
N THR A 292 3.45 9.00 15.98
CA THR A 292 4.18 9.74 17.01
C THR A 292 4.67 11.03 16.40
N ILE A 293 4.19 12.19 16.86
CA ILE A 293 4.64 13.48 16.35
C ILE A 293 5.76 13.98 17.24
N LEU A 294 6.90 14.37 16.67
CA LEU A 294 7.98 15.03 17.43
C LEU A 294 7.57 16.44 17.83
N ASP A 295 7.99 16.89 19.01
CA ASP A 295 7.61 18.20 19.54
C ASP A 295 8.32 19.33 18.78
N GLU A 296 9.56 19.09 18.36
CA GLU A 296 10.36 20.00 17.56
C GLU A 296 9.67 20.29 16.22
N GLN A 297 9.53 21.59 15.92
CA GLN A 297 8.91 22.11 14.72
C GLN A 297 9.74 23.28 14.20
N VAL A 298 9.89 23.36 12.88
CA VAL A 298 10.47 24.53 12.22
C VAL A 298 9.34 25.40 11.69
N SER A 299 9.24 26.64 12.16
CA SER A 299 8.26 27.62 11.68
C SER A 299 8.94 28.77 10.97
N MET A 300 8.69 28.89 9.66
CA MET A 300 9.30 29.89 8.81
C MET A 300 8.35 31.03 8.49
N ALA A 301 8.89 32.26 8.45
CA ALA A 301 8.19 33.46 8.02
C ALA A 301 8.63 33.85 6.60
N SER A 302 7.93 33.35 5.58
CA SER A 302 8.22 33.48 4.14
C SER A 302 9.47 32.75 3.65
N SER A 303 10.64 32.99 4.26
CA SER A 303 11.94 32.40 3.89
C SER A 303 12.77 32.03 5.12
N LEU A 304 13.80 31.21 4.94
CA LEU A 304 14.72 30.85 6.01
C LEU A 304 15.52 32.05 6.52
N ASN A 305 15.79 32.04 7.82
CA ASN A 305 16.73 32.94 8.49
C ASN A 305 17.66 32.13 9.40
N GLU A 306 18.65 32.79 10.02
CA GLU A 306 19.63 32.12 10.89
C GLU A 306 19.00 31.33 12.06
N GLY A 307 17.91 31.85 12.64
CA GLY A 307 17.17 31.15 13.69
C GLY A 307 16.55 29.84 13.19
N ASN A 308 15.95 29.86 12.00
CA ASN A 308 15.36 28.67 11.40
C ASN A 308 16.42 27.61 11.03
N ILE A 309 17.66 28.01 10.73
CA ILE A 309 18.74 27.04 10.50
C ILE A 309 19.07 26.28 11.79
N ASN A 310 19.13 26.97 12.93
CA ASN A 310 19.32 26.30 14.22
C ASN A 310 18.15 25.35 14.54
N ASP A 311 16.90 25.75 14.25
CA ASP A 311 15.73 24.90 14.44
C ASP A 311 15.80 23.64 13.55
N ILE A 312 16.29 23.76 12.31
CA ILE A 312 16.52 22.63 11.40
C ILE A 312 17.61 21.69 11.96
N ASP A 313 18.71 22.23 12.47
CA ASP A 313 19.77 21.43 13.09
C ASP A 313 19.23 20.63 14.30
N MET A 314 18.44 21.27 15.17
CA MET A 314 17.76 20.61 16.29
C MET A 314 16.79 19.53 15.83
N LEU A 315 15.99 19.82 14.80
CA LEU A 315 15.04 18.85 14.23
C LEU A 315 15.77 17.64 13.64
N ALA A 316 16.89 17.84 12.94
CA ALA A 316 17.69 16.76 12.37
C ALA A 316 18.23 15.81 13.45
N GLU A 317 18.80 16.34 14.54
CA GLU A 317 19.27 15.53 15.67
C GLU A 317 18.12 14.78 16.33
N ARG A 318 16.95 15.42 16.50
CA ARG A 318 15.80 14.75 17.08
C ARG A 318 15.28 13.60 16.22
N ILE A 319 15.20 13.80 14.91
CA ILE A 319 14.83 12.73 13.96
C ILE A 319 15.80 11.56 14.14
N LYS A 320 17.11 11.82 14.13
CA LYS A 320 18.15 10.79 14.34
C LYS A 320 18.01 10.07 15.67
N GLU A 321 17.71 10.78 16.76
CA GLU A 321 17.48 10.17 18.07
C GLU A 321 16.27 9.23 18.07
N SER A 322 15.19 9.61 17.39
CA SER A 322 13.95 8.81 17.32
C SER A 322 14.10 7.50 16.56
N MET A 323 15.17 7.35 15.77
CA MET A 323 15.47 6.15 14.97
C MET A 323 16.24 5.06 15.74
N LYS A 324 16.72 5.38 16.96
CA LYS A 324 17.48 4.45 17.81
C LYS A 324 16.56 3.35 18.34
#